data_AF-A0A2N3GYG4-F1
#
_entry.id   AF-A0A2N3GYG4-F1
#
_cell.length_a   1.000
_cell.length_b   1.000
_cell.length_c   1.000
_cell.angle_alpha   90.00
_cell.angle_beta   90.00
_cell.angle_gamma   90.00
#
_symmetry.space_group_name_H-M   'P 1'
#
loop_
_entity.id
_entity.type
_entity.pdbx_description
1 polymer ?
#
loop_
_entity_poly.entity_id
_entity_poly.type
_entity_poly.pdbx_seq_one_letter_code
_entity_poly.pdbx_strand_id
1 'polypeptide(L)'
;MMRDLALLLWLRWRHLRGRAQYWAALTGADLKEASVTERAYEFYLVLLFGGWFAMMMAIAADGARGIGVDAGSGALSALTLAALLLPSVLVAFLGARALRSSPVKLTFADVAYVGASGLDTRAVALSSVVRESVTAAIVAGPLGYLAGSVAVGAGAAAQAPWASAAIAMLVTVAVLLLSWAAGLARVRSTHRPWPTAVWVAAPVVASVLAVTLLTFRSAGVLGEAAGGVSWAGGAIMLVALVGVGIVAILVSATHMDMVAVIEESALFAQLQVFRPLQVYDPAAYADIVRRKRLSARRPRWQMLPGSGSLALLSRACISHIRQPGSLVMPLIWGAAILPYVAGFAIAPHRFLAYFPAVFVFVVGPYRQLLHVFGQDADRPSLREMLPFGNVRLVLMDSAPVLAIMAASSIGVVAVLRGGTDAGLAVAALSVLLGVAVVLCAALERLVTATMRNPIGYGVTATITIVAVMYAGNAGSPMVACLTAMAIVVTLALLVHSARQ
;
A
#
# COMPACT_ATOMS: atom_id res chain seq x y z
N MET A 1 27.95 -20.71 -3.99
CA MET A 1 27.40 -19.43 -3.50
C MET A 1 27.60 -18.23 -4.43
N MET A 2 28.79 -17.60 -4.53
CA MET A 2 28.92 -16.29 -5.22
C MET A 2 28.65 -16.38 -6.74
N ARG A 3 29.13 -17.45 -7.39
CA ARG A 3 28.84 -17.74 -8.80
C ARG A 3 27.34 -17.94 -9.05
N ASP A 4 26.68 -18.67 -8.16
CA ASP A 4 25.23 -18.94 -8.24
C ASP A 4 24.42 -17.67 -8.02
N LEU A 5 24.83 -16.83 -7.06
CA LEU A 5 24.21 -15.54 -6.79
C LEU A 5 24.36 -14.59 -7.99
N ALA A 6 25.56 -14.52 -8.58
CA ALA A 6 25.80 -13.73 -9.79
C ALA A 6 24.91 -14.20 -10.96
N LEU A 7 24.80 -15.52 -11.16
CA LEU A 7 23.92 -16.12 -12.18
C LEU A 7 22.45 -15.78 -11.94
N LEU A 8 21.96 -15.92 -10.70
CA LEU A 8 20.56 -15.61 -10.35
C LEU A 8 20.26 -14.11 -10.49
N LEU A 9 21.18 -13.24 -10.10
CA LEU A 9 21.04 -11.80 -10.31
C LEU A 9 21.04 -11.43 -11.79
N TRP A 10 21.90 -12.08 -12.59
CA TRP A 10 21.92 -11.88 -14.05
C TRP A 10 20.62 -12.33 -14.72
N LEU A 11 20.07 -13.49 -14.34
CA LEU A 11 18.77 -13.95 -14.83
C LEU A 11 17.64 -12.98 -14.46
N ARG A 12 17.65 -12.47 -13.22
CA ARG A 12 16.68 -11.46 -12.77
C ARG A 12 16.80 -10.16 -13.54
N TRP A 13 18.02 -9.70 -13.80
CA TRP A 13 18.28 -8.53 -14.64
C TRP A 13 17.72 -8.74 -16.05
N ARG A 14 17.97 -9.90 -16.67
CA ARG A 14 17.41 -10.25 -17.99
C ARG A 14 15.88 -10.23 -17.99
N HIS A 15 15.23 -10.77 -16.95
CA HIS A 15 13.77 -10.71 -16.82
C HIS A 15 13.24 -9.30 -16.55
N LEU A 16 14.00 -8.46 -15.85
CA LEU A 16 13.64 -7.06 -15.62
C LEU A 16 13.74 -6.28 -16.94
N ARG A 17 14.80 -6.50 -17.73
CA ARG A 17 14.95 -5.94 -19.08
C ARG A 17 13.80 -6.36 -20.00
N GLY A 18 13.44 -7.64 -20.02
CA GLY A 18 12.30 -8.11 -20.81
C GLY A 18 10.96 -7.49 -20.39
N ARG A 19 10.78 -7.23 -19.09
CA ARG A 19 9.61 -6.49 -18.59
C ARG A 19 9.64 -5.02 -18.98
N ALA A 20 10.80 -4.38 -18.89
CA ALA A 20 10.96 -3.00 -19.34
C ALA A 20 10.65 -2.85 -20.84
N GLN A 21 11.11 -3.80 -21.66
CA GLN A 21 10.76 -3.90 -23.08
C GLN A 21 9.26 -4.02 -23.31
N TYR A 22 8.59 -4.88 -22.55
CA TYR A 22 7.13 -5.01 -22.64
C TYR A 22 6.41 -3.69 -22.33
N TRP A 23 6.84 -2.97 -21.29
CA TRP A 23 6.24 -1.67 -20.94
C TRP A 23 6.55 -0.57 -21.95
N ALA A 24 7.77 -0.54 -22.47
CA ALA A 24 8.17 0.38 -23.52
C ALA A 24 7.40 0.15 -24.82
N ALA A 25 7.18 -1.11 -25.20
CA ALA A 25 6.36 -1.46 -26.36
C ALA A 25 4.91 -0.98 -26.20
N LEU A 26 4.39 -0.97 -24.96
CA LEU A 26 3.06 -0.43 -24.66
C LEU A 26 2.97 1.08 -24.88
N THR A 27 4.08 1.81 -24.72
CA THR A 27 4.19 3.23 -25.06
C THR A 27 4.58 3.46 -26.53
N GLY A 28 4.72 2.41 -27.33
CA GLY A 28 5.13 2.49 -28.73
C GLY A 28 6.65 2.54 -28.95
N ALA A 29 7.46 2.35 -27.91
CA ALA A 29 8.92 2.33 -28.00
C ALA A 29 9.45 0.89 -28.18
N ASP A 30 10.37 0.69 -29.13
CA ASP A 30 11.09 -0.56 -29.34
C ASP A 30 12.54 -0.48 -28.84
N LEU A 31 12.76 -0.91 -27.59
CA LEU A 31 14.10 -0.92 -26.97
C LEU A 31 15.10 -1.91 -27.63
N LYS A 32 14.73 -2.60 -28.70
CA LYS A 32 15.65 -3.42 -29.49
C LYS A 32 16.20 -2.68 -30.71
N GLU A 33 15.47 -1.69 -31.21
CA GLU A 33 15.89 -0.94 -32.37
C GLU A 33 17.00 0.05 -31.98
N ALA A 34 18.12 0.01 -32.71
CA ALA A 34 19.29 0.84 -32.38
C ALA A 34 19.30 2.18 -33.13
N SER A 35 18.19 2.57 -33.77
CA SER A 35 18.10 3.80 -34.56
C SER A 35 18.20 5.05 -33.67
N VAL A 36 18.77 6.13 -34.22
CA VAL A 36 18.94 7.40 -33.49
C VAL A 36 17.60 8.01 -33.12
N THR A 37 16.59 7.84 -33.98
CA THR A 37 15.20 8.26 -33.75
C THR A 37 14.59 7.52 -32.57
N GLU A 38 14.79 6.20 -32.49
CA GLU A 38 14.25 5.41 -31.38
C GLU A 38 14.94 5.77 -30.06
N ARG A 39 16.28 5.94 -30.06
CA ARG A 39 17.00 6.42 -28.88
C ARG A 39 16.56 7.82 -28.44
N ALA A 40 16.23 8.70 -29.38
CA ALA A 40 15.68 10.02 -29.08
C ALA A 40 14.27 9.91 -28.48
N TYR A 41 13.45 8.97 -28.97
CA TYR A 41 12.13 8.69 -28.41
C TYR A 41 12.20 8.07 -27.01
N GLU A 42 13.10 7.12 -26.77
CA GLU A 42 13.41 6.58 -25.45
C GLU A 42 13.83 7.69 -24.47
N PHE A 43 14.73 8.57 -24.90
CA PHE A 43 15.17 9.72 -24.11
C PHE A 43 14.01 10.68 -23.82
N TYR A 44 13.14 10.94 -24.81
CA TYR A 44 11.91 11.70 -24.62
C TYR A 44 10.99 11.06 -23.57
N LEU A 45 10.78 9.73 -23.60
CA LEU A 45 9.97 9.04 -22.61
C LEU A 45 10.58 9.14 -21.20
N VAL A 46 11.91 8.99 -21.08
CA VAL A 46 12.62 9.17 -19.80
C VAL A 46 12.46 10.60 -19.29
N LEU A 47 12.60 11.61 -20.15
CA LEU A 47 12.38 13.01 -19.78
C LEU A 47 10.94 13.29 -19.39
N LEU A 48 9.97 12.73 -20.13
CA LEU A 48 8.55 12.92 -19.87
C LEU A 48 8.15 12.32 -18.52
N PHE A 49 8.44 11.03 -18.29
CA PHE A 49 8.07 10.36 -17.05
C PHE A 49 8.93 10.82 -15.87
N GLY A 50 10.23 11.02 -16.08
CA GLY A 50 11.14 11.53 -15.06
C GLY A 50 10.82 12.96 -14.67
N GLY A 51 10.56 13.84 -15.64
CA GLY A 51 10.14 15.22 -15.44
C GLY A 51 8.77 15.30 -14.76
N TRP A 52 7.80 14.49 -15.21
CA TRP A 52 6.49 14.40 -14.56
C TRP A 52 6.61 13.93 -13.10
N PHE A 53 7.39 12.87 -12.84
CA PHE A 53 7.62 12.38 -11.48
C PHE A 53 8.31 13.43 -10.60
N ALA A 54 9.36 14.08 -11.11
CA ALA A 54 10.07 15.13 -10.39
C ALA A 54 9.15 16.32 -10.07
N MET A 55 8.32 16.73 -11.03
CA MET A 55 7.32 17.78 -10.83
C MET A 55 6.26 17.37 -9.80
N MET A 56 5.70 16.16 -9.89
CA MET A 56 4.74 15.65 -8.90
C MET A 56 5.34 15.59 -7.50
N MET A 57 6.59 15.12 -7.37
CA MET A 57 7.30 15.06 -6.10
C MET A 57 7.60 16.45 -5.55
N ALA A 58 8.00 17.41 -6.39
CA ALA A 58 8.24 18.79 -5.96
C ALA A 58 6.97 19.46 -5.43
N ILE A 59 5.85 19.33 -6.15
CA ILE A 59 4.56 19.87 -5.73
C ILE A 59 4.06 19.17 -4.46
N ALA A 60 4.18 17.84 -4.39
CA ALA A 60 3.81 17.08 -3.20
C ALA A 60 4.66 17.45 -1.98
N ALA A 61 5.96 17.71 -2.16
CA ALA A 61 6.86 18.14 -1.10
C ALA A 61 6.57 19.56 -0.60
N ASP A 62 6.21 20.48 -1.50
CA ASP A 62 5.73 21.82 -1.13
C ASP A 62 4.43 21.74 -0.32
N GLY A 63 3.52 20.86 -0.76
CA GLY A 63 2.31 20.51 -0.02
C GLY A 63 2.56 19.95 1.37
N ALA A 64 3.48 18.98 1.47
CA ALA A 64 3.89 18.38 2.72
C ALA A 64 4.50 19.44 3.67
N ARG A 65 5.31 20.36 3.16
CA ARG A 65 5.81 21.50 3.95
C ARG A 65 4.68 22.38 4.46
N GLY A 66 3.70 22.72 3.63
CA GLY A 66 2.51 23.47 4.04
C GLY A 66 1.77 22.80 5.19
N ILE A 67 1.57 21.48 5.11
CA ILE A 67 0.98 20.70 6.22
C ILE A 67 1.82 20.80 7.49
N GLY A 68 3.15 20.75 7.37
CA GLY A 68 4.06 20.91 8.49
C GLY A 68 3.97 22.30 9.14
N VAL A 69 3.87 23.36 8.33
CA VAL A 69 3.70 24.75 8.81
C VAL A 69 2.40 24.88 9.59
N ASP A 70 1.31 24.35 9.06
CA ASP A 70 -0.02 24.43 9.69
C ASP A 70 -0.11 23.62 10.99
N ALA A 71 0.55 22.46 11.04
CA ALA A 71 0.53 21.55 12.18
C ALA A 71 1.54 21.92 13.28
N GLY A 72 2.58 22.71 12.93
CA GLY A 72 3.63 23.12 13.86
C GLY A 72 4.28 21.94 14.59
N SER A 73 4.48 22.07 15.90
CA SER A 73 5.09 21.02 16.73
C SER A 73 4.27 19.72 16.79
N GLY A 74 2.97 19.76 16.49
CA GLY A 74 2.11 18.58 16.38
C GLY A 74 2.53 17.64 15.23
N ALA A 75 3.05 18.20 14.13
CA ALA A 75 3.60 17.38 13.05
C ALA A 75 4.89 16.65 13.47
N LEU A 76 5.77 17.28 14.24
CA LEU A 76 7.00 16.64 14.73
C LEU A 76 6.68 15.50 15.71
N SER A 77 5.71 15.70 16.62
CA SER A 77 5.28 14.63 17.53
C SER A 77 4.61 13.48 16.77
N ALA A 78 3.79 13.77 15.76
CA ALA A 78 3.21 12.75 14.88
C ALA A 78 4.27 11.94 14.13
N LEU A 79 5.26 12.61 13.55
CA LEU A 79 6.34 11.99 12.79
C LEU A 79 7.26 11.15 13.67
N THR A 80 7.56 11.61 14.88
CA THR A 80 8.35 10.84 15.85
C THR A 80 7.60 9.60 16.32
N LEU A 81 6.30 9.70 16.62
CA LEU A 81 5.45 8.54 16.91
C LEU A 81 5.35 7.57 15.74
N ALA A 82 5.19 8.07 14.51
CA ALA A 82 5.16 7.25 13.31
C ALA A 82 6.50 6.54 13.09
N ALA A 83 7.62 7.25 13.26
CA ALA A 83 8.96 6.67 13.16
C ALA A 83 9.19 5.56 14.20
N LEU A 84 8.61 5.68 15.40
CA LEU A 84 8.69 4.68 16.47
C LEU A 84 7.80 3.45 16.23
N LEU A 85 6.55 3.66 15.81
CA LEU A 85 5.54 2.60 15.77
C LEU A 85 5.49 1.88 14.42
N LEU A 86 5.61 2.60 13.31
CA LEU A 86 5.38 2.05 11.97
C LEU A 86 6.35 0.91 11.62
N PRO A 87 7.66 1.01 11.90
CA PRO A 87 8.59 -0.09 11.64
C PRO A 87 8.22 -1.35 12.45
N SER A 88 7.81 -1.20 13.70
CA SER A 88 7.38 -2.30 14.57
C SER A 88 6.10 -2.98 14.08
N VAL A 89 5.11 -2.18 13.66
CA VAL A 89 3.89 -2.70 13.02
C VAL A 89 4.22 -3.44 11.73
N LEU A 90 5.12 -2.89 10.91
CA LEU A 90 5.56 -3.52 9.66
C LEU A 90 6.29 -4.84 9.93
N VAL A 91 7.17 -4.93 10.92
CA VAL A 91 7.81 -6.19 11.34
C VAL A 91 6.78 -7.21 11.80
N ALA A 92 5.82 -6.81 12.63
CA ALA A 92 4.78 -7.71 13.11
C ALA A 92 3.93 -8.25 11.94
N PHE A 93 3.55 -7.37 11.01
CA PHE A 93 2.74 -7.73 9.84
C PHE A 93 3.51 -8.60 8.84
N LEU A 94 4.70 -8.17 8.43
CA LEU A 94 5.53 -8.87 7.46
C LEU A 94 6.11 -10.16 8.05
N GLY A 95 6.48 -10.16 9.32
CA GLY A 95 6.88 -11.34 10.08
C GLY A 95 5.75 -12.36 10.17
N ALA A 96 4.54 -11.95 10.59
CA ALA A 96 3.38 -12.84 10.61
C ALA A 96 3.07 -13.41 9.22
N ARG A 97 3.28 -12.65 8.15
CA ARG A 97 3.14 -13.13 6.77
C ARG A 97 4.22 -14.15 6.40
N ALA A 98 5.49 -13.84 6.69
CA ALA A 98 6.63 -14.72 6.41
C ALA A 98 6.57 -16.04 7.19
N LEU A 99 5.92 -16.02 8.36
CA LEU A 99 5.68 -17.20 9.19
C LEU A 99 4.47 -18.03 8.75
N ARG A 100 3.59 -17.46 7.91
CA ARG A 100 2.45 -18.20 7.34
C ARG A 100 2.76 -18.85 6.00
N SER A 101 3.73 -18.31 5.28
CA SER A 101 4.15 -18.84 3.98
C SER A 101 5.59 -18.45 3.69
N SER A 102 6.32 -19.32 3.01
CA SER A 102 7.71 -19.12 2.65
C SER A 102 7.88 -17.78 1.95
N PRO A 103 8.85 -16.95 2.40
CA PRO A 103 9.14 -15.69 1.75
C PRO A 103 9.78 -15.91 0.37
N VAL A 104 10.46 -17.05 0.15
CA VAL A 104 10.97 -17.44 -1.16
C VAL A 104 9.81 -17.94 -2.02
N LYS A 105 9.52 -17.22 -3.10
CA LYS A 105 8.48 -17.59 -4.09
C LYS A 105 9.12 -18.03 -5.41
N LEU A 106 8.90 -19.29 -5.76
CA LEU A 106 9.41 -19.93 -6.98
C LEU A 106 8.30 -20.10 -8.02
N THR A 107 8.59 -19.82 -9.30
CA THR A 107 7.74 -20.18 -10.44
C THR A 107 7.96 -21.63 -10.84
N PHE A 108 7.10 -22.22 -11.69
CA PHE A 108 7.31 -23.59 -12.19
C PHE A 108 8.67 -23.76 -12.90
N ALA A 109 9.09 -22.74 -13.66
CA ALA A 109 10.41 -22.74 -14.28
C ALA A 109 11.53 -22.72 -13.24
N ASP A 110 11.38 -21.92 -12.18
CA ASP A 110 12.36 -21.88 -11.08
C ASP A 110 12.39 -23.20 -10.31
N VAL A 111 11.24 -23.86 -10.08
CA VAL A 111 11.17 -25.16 -9.39
C VAL A 111 11.89 -26.23 -10.21
N ALA A 112 11.67 -26.28 -11.52
CA ALA A 112 12.37 -27.23 -12.39
C ALA A 112 13.88 -26.97 -12.41
N TYR A 113 14.28 -25.69 -12.46
CA TYR A 113 15.69 -25.32 -12.48
C TYR A 113 16.39 -25.58 -11.14
N VAL A 114 15.80 -25.16 -10.01
CA VAL A 114 16.37 -25.34 -8.67
C VAL A 114 16.33 -26.81 -8.23
N GLY A 115 15.33 -27.58 -8.68
CA GLY A 115 15.28 -29.02 -8.45
C GLY A 115 16.35 -29.80 -9.23
N ALA A 116 16.72 -29.33 -10.43
CA ALA A 116 17.69 -30.00 -11.30
C ALA A 116 19.14 -29.51 -11.12
N SER A 117 19.33 -28.24 -10.76
CA SER A 117 20.64 -27.64 -10.51
C SER A 117 20.81 -27.52 -9.00
N GLY A 118 21.79 -28.22 -8.42
CA GLY A 118 22.11 -28.18 -6.99
C GLY A 118 22.63 -26.83 -6.52
N LEU A 119 21.82 -25.78 -6.67
CA LEU A 119 22.11 -24.40 -6.34
C LEU A 119 22.17 -24.24 -4.82
N ASP A 120 23.07 -23.36 -4.39
CA ASP A 120 23.15 -22.96 -3.01
C ASP A 120 21.86 -22.25 -2.57
N THR A 121 21.17 -22.81 -1.58
CA THR A 121 19.91 -22.27 -1.00
C THR A 121 20.10 -20.85 -0.49
N ARG A 122 21.30 -20.49 -0.03
CA ARG A 122 21.65 -19.13 0.41
C ARG A 122 21.58 -18.13 -0.73
N ALA A 123 22.05 -18.51 -1.92
CA ALA A 123 22.00 -17.66 -3.11
C ALA A 123 20.56 -17.45 -3.61
N VAL A 124 19.73 -18.50 -3.54
CA VAL A 124 18.30 -18.42 -3.86
C VAL A 124 17.56 -17.47 -2.91
N ALA A 125 17.81 -17.59 -1.59
CA ALA A 125 17.23 -16.71 -0.59
C ALA A 125 17.68 -15.26 -0.77
N LEU A 126 18.99 -15.00 -0.85
CA LEU A 126 19.55 -13.65 -1.01
C LEU A 126 19.05 -12.96 -2.28
N SER A 127 19.07 -13.62 -3.43
CA SER A 127 18.58 -13.02 -4.67
C SER A 127 17.11 -12.62 -4.58
N SER A 128 16.31 -13.39 -3.83
CA SER A 128 14.88 -13.12 -3.62
C SER A 128 14.64 -11.93 -2.70
N VAL A 129 15.35 -11.88 -1.58
CA VAL A 129 15.35 -10.75 -0.64
C VAL A 129 15.75 -9.46 -1.33
N VAL A 130 16.86 -9.47 -2.09
CA VAL A 130 17.39 -8.26 -2.77
C VAL A 130 16.34 -7.67 -3.71
N ARG A 131 15.60 -8.52 -4.45
CA ARG A 131 14.53 -8.03 -5.31
C ARG A 131 13.44 -7.32 -4.51
N GLU A 132 12.98 -7.92 -3.40
CA GLU A 132 11.91 -7.32 -2.59
C GLU A 132 12.39 -6.07 -1.85
N SER A 133 13.59 -6.09 -1.28
CA SER A 133 14.16 -4.97 -0.54
C SER A 133 14.42 -3.76 -1.43
N VAL A 134 14.95 -3.95 -2.65
CA VAL A 134 15.12 -2.87 -3.63
C VAL A 134 13.77 -2.27 -4.01
N THR A 135 12.77 -3.10 -4.33
CA THR A 135 11.44 -2.57 -4.68
C THR A 135 10.78 -1.81 -3.53
N ALA A 136 10.93 -2.29 -2.31
CA ALA A 136 10.37 -1.62 -1.14
C ALA A 136 11.13 -0.33 -0.80
N ALA A 137 12.45 -0.30 -0.96
CA ALA A 137 13.27 0.88 -0.76
C ALA A 137 12.93 1.99 -1.78
N ILE A 138 12.73 1.64 -3.06
CA ILE A 138 12.31 2.59 -4.11
C ILE A 138 10.99 3.28 -3.74
N VAL A 139 10.08 2.58 -3.05
CA VAL A 139 8.79 3.16 -2.60
C VAL A 139 8.96 3.93 -1.27
N ALA A 140 9.76 3.42 -0.34
CA ALA A 140 9.97 4.04 0.97
C ALA A 140 10.73 5.36 0.89
N GLY A 141 11.66 5.51 -0.07
CA GLY A 141 12.46 6.74 -0.24
C GLY A 141 11.61 7.99 -0.48
N PRO A 142 10.75 8.03 -1.50
CA PRO A 142 9.84 9.15 -1.76
C PRO A 142 8.89 9.42 -0.57
N LEU A 143 8.36 8.39 0.08
CA LEU A 143 7.50 8.57 1.26
C LEU A 143 8.27 9.18 2.45
N GLY A 144 9.50 8.73 2.68
CA GLY A 144 10.40 9.32 3.66
C GLY A 144 10.71 10.78 3.34
N TYR A 145 11.00 11.09 2.07
CA TYR A 145 11.24 12.47 1.62
C TYR A 145 10.06 13.40 1.90
N LEU A 146 8.83 12.95 1.66
CA LEU A 146 7.63 13.71 1.98
C LEU A 146 7.48 13.90 3.50
N ALA A 147 7.73 12.86 4.31
CA ALA A 147 7.72 12.96 5.77
C ALA A 147 8.76 13.97 6.29
N GLY A 148 9.97 13.99 5.75
CA GLY A 148 10.96 15.02 6.09
C GLY A 148 10.59 16.41 5.57
N SER A 149 9.84 16.50 4.47
CA SER A 149 9.31 17.78 3.98
C SER A 149 8.26 18.34 4.94
N VAL A 150 7.40 17.50 5.51
CA VAL A 150 6.53 17.89 6.64
C VAL A 150 7.37 18.38 7.83
N ALA A 151 8.44 17.65 8.20
CA ALA A 151 9.30 18.06 9.30
C ALA A 151 9.94 19.45 9.09
N VAL A 152 10.40 19.75 7.87
CA VAL A 152 10.94 21.09 7.54
C VAL A 152 9.88 22.17 7.74
N GLY A 153 8.65 21.94 7.27
CA GLY A 153 7.54 22.87 7.49
C GLY A 153 7.26 23.13 8.97
N ALA A 154 7.44 22.09 9.80
CA ALA A 154 7.26 22.16 11.24
C ALA A 154 8.48 22.72 12.02
N GLY A 155 9.52 23.20 11.33
CA GLY A 155 10.70 23.84 11.93
C GLY A 155 11.98 22.99 12.00
N ALA A 156 12.02 21.81 11.37
CA ALA A 156 13.25 21.01 11.29
C ALA A 156 14.26 21.58 10.27
N ALA A 157 15.52 21.12 10.33
CA ALA A 157 16.55 21.57 9.40
C ALA A 157 16.24 21.23 7.94
N ALA A 158 16.70 22.07 7.01
CA ALA A 158 16.45 21.94 5.57
C ALA A 158 16.92 20.60 4.95
N GLN A 159 17.84 19.90 5.60
CA GLN A 159 18.35 18.59 5.16
C GLN A 159 17.44 17.41 5.55
N ALA A 160 16.42 17.63 6.39
CA ALA A 160 15.53 16.58 6.89
C ALA A 160 14.85 15.72 5.79
N PRO A 161 14.46 16.23 4.60
CA PRO A 161 13.87 15.41 3.54
C PRO A 161 14.82 14.31 3.03
N TRP A 162 16.10 14.62 2.88
CA TRP A 162 17.09 13.65 2.40
C TRP A 162 17.44 12.62 3.48
N ALA A 163 17.59 13.08 4.73
CA ALA A 163 17.87 12.21 5.86
C ALA A 163 16.71 11.22 6.12
N SER A 164 15.47 11.72 6.13
CA SER A 164 14.26 10.89 6.30
C SER A 164 14.05 9.90 5.16
N ALA A 165 14.34 10.27 3.91
CA ALA A 165 14.33 9.35 2.77
C ALA A 165 15.34 8.20 2.97
N ALA A 166 16.59 8.51 3.34
CA ALA A 166 17.63 7.52 3.59
C ALA A 166 17.26 6.58 4.75
N ILE A 167 16.77 7.15 5.87
CA ILE A 167 16.32 6.38 7.03
C ILE A 167 15.14 5.48 6.66
N ALA A 168 14.13 5.99 5.95
CA ALA A 168 12.97 5.21 5.53
C ALA A 168 13.36 4.01 4.65
N MET A 169 14.30 4.21 3.72
CA MET A 169 14.86 3.12 2.91
C MET A 169 15.55 2.07 3.77
N LEU A 170 16.49 2.48 4.64
CA LEU A 170 17.25 1.57 5.48
C LEU A 170 16.36 0.80 6.47
N VAL A 171 15.42 1.48 7.12
CA VAL A 171 14.44 0.87 8.03
C VAL A 171 13.60 -0.16 7.29
N THR A 172 13.07 0.19 6.11
CA THR A 172 12.25 -0.73 5.32
C THR A 172 13.03 -1.99 4.93
N VAL A 173 14.29 -1.82 4.51
CA VAL A 173 15.19 -2.95 4.21
C VAL A 173 15.43 -3.80 5.46
N ALA A 174 15.76 -3.19 6.61
CA ALA A 174 16.00 -3.93 7.85
C ALA A 174 14.75 -4.71 8.32
N VAL A 175 13.58 -4.08 8.29
CA VAL A 175 12.30 -4.70 8.64
C VAL A 175 12.00 -5.91 7.76
N LEU A 176 12.23 -5.79 6.44
CA LEU A 176 12.08 -6.90 5.51
C LEU A 176 13.06 -8.03 5.81
N LEU A 177 14.34 -7.71 6.04
CA LEU A 177 15.38 -8.71 6.32
C LEU A 177 15.07 -9.52 7.58
N LEU A 178 14.65 -8.84 8.66
CA LEU A 178 14.26 -9.50 9.91
C LEU A 178 13.03 -10.39 9.72
N SER A 179 12.02 -9.90 9.00
CA SER A 179 10.81 -10.67 8.68
C SER A 179 11.13 -11.90 7.83
N TRP A 180 12.03 -11.75 6.86
CA TRP A 180 12.53 -12.83 6.00
C TRP A 180 13.32 -13.88 6.78
N ALA A 181 14.23 -13.44 7.66
CA ALA A 181 14.99 -14.35 8.52
C ALA A 181 14.07 -15.22 9.39
N ALA A 182 13.02 -14.61 9.98
CA ALA A 182 12.02 -15.35 10.75
C ALA A 182 11.26 -16.38 9.88
N GLY A 183 10.86 -16.00 8.66
CA GLY A 183 10.19 -16.91 7.73
C GLY A 183 11.06 -18.09 7.29
N LEU A 184 12.35 -17.85 7.02
CA LEU A 184 13.32 -18.89 6.65
C LEU A 184 13.64 -19.82 7.83
N ALA A 185 13.78 -19.27 9.03
CA ALA A 185 14.00 -20.06 10.25
C ALA A 185 12.83 -21.03 10.51
N ARG A 186 11.59 -20.64 10.18
CA ARG A 186 10.43 -21.54 10.23
C ARG A 186 10.51 -22.66 9.19
N VAL A 187 10.86 -22.35 7.94
CA VAL A 187 10.95 -23.36 6.87
C VAL A 187 12.01 -24.43 7.20
N ARG A 188 13.05 -24.06 7.96
CA ARG A 188 14.05 -25.02 8.48
C ARG A 188 13.49 -26.01 9.53
N SER A 189 12.42 -25.68 10.25
CA SER A 189 11.96 -26.44 11.44
C SER A 189 10.68 -27.25 11.22
N THR A 190 10.24 -27.40 9.97
CA THR A 190 8.97 -28.04 9.54
C THR A 190 8.72 -29.45 10.09
N HIS A 191 9.75 -30.16 10.55
CA HIS A 191 9.64 -31.51 11.12
C HIS A 191 9.35 -31.59 12.63
N ARG A 192 9.20 -30.48 13.38
CA ARG A 192 8.90 -30.52 14.83
C ARG A 192 7.58 -29.80 15.17
N PRO A 193 6.52 -30.53 15.59
CA PRO A 193 5.16 -29.97 15.69
C PRO A 193 4.89 -29.09 16.93
N TRP A 194 5.78 -29.01 17.93
CA TRP A 194 5.41 -28.55 19.27
C TRP A 194 5.85 -27.15 19.77
N PRO A 195 6.52 -26.26 18.99
CA PRO A 195 6.70 -24.89 19.47
C PRO A 195 6.39 -23.81 18.40
N THR A 196 5.40 -24.03 17.54
CA THR A 196 5.02 -23.11 16.46
C THR A 196 4.58 -21.72 16.93
N ALA A 197 4.11 -21.54 18.16
CA ALA A 197 3.78 -20.22 18.70
C ALA A 197 5.01 -19.47 19.25
N VAL A 198 5.93 -20.18 19.92
CA VAL A 198 7.11 -19.59 20.59
C VAL A 198 8.19 -19.20 19.59
N TRP A 199 8.44 -20.02 18.55
CA TRP A 199 9.39 -19.67 17.47
C TRP A 199 8.85 -18.66 16.46
N VAL A 200 7.53 -18.40 16.48
CA VAL A 200 6.88 -17.35 15.68
C VAL A 200 6.88 -16.03 16.45
N ALA A 201 6.53 -16.08 17.73
CA ALA A 201 6.43 -14.89 18.58
C ALA A 201 7.80 -14.35 19.00
N ALA A 202 8.76 -15.20 19.40
CA ALA A 202 10.06 -14.73 19.91
C ALA A 202 10.89 -13.91 18.91
N PRO A 203 11.10 -14.32 17.64
CA PRO A 203 11.85 -13.51 16.69
C PRO A 203 11.05 -12.30 16.24
N VAL A 204 9.71 -12.36 16.14
CA VAL A 204 8.89 -11.19 15.82
C VAL A 204 8.93 -10.17 16.96
N VAL A 205 8.77 -10.61 18.21
CA VAL A 205 8.86 -9.76 19.41
C VAL A 205 10.27 -9.21 19.56
N ALA A 206 11.33 -10.01 19.37
CA ALA A 206 12.71 -9.53 19.42
C ALA A 206 13.03 -8.56 18.28
N SER A 207 12.50 -8.80 17.07
CA SER A 207 12.64 -7.89 15.93
C SER A 207 11.87 -6.60 16.14
N VAL A 208 10.64 -6.69 16.67
CA VAL A 208 9.83 -5.53 17.08
C VAL A 208 10.55 -4.74 18.16
N LEU A 209 11.11 -5.39 19.18
CA LEU A 209 11.78 -4.74 20.29
C LEU A 209 13.12 -4.12 19.87
N ALA A 210 13.91 -4.81 19.04
CA ALA A 210 15.14 -4.27 18.45
C ALA A 210 14.86 -3.10 17.50
N VAL A 211 13.86 -3.22 16.62
CA VAL A 211 13.44 -2.13 15.74
C VAL A 211 12.88 -0.97 16.55
N THR A 212 12.04 -1.23 17.56
CA THR A 212 11.48 -0.19 18.45
C THR A 212 12.59 0.58 19.17
N LEU A 213 13.56 -0.11 19.80
CA LEU A 213 14.68 0.54 20.51
C LEU A 213 15.56 1.38 19.58
N LEU A 214 15.79 0.90 18.36
CA LEU A 214 16.59 1.63 17.35
C LEU A 214 15.80 2.79 16.74
N THR A 215 14.49 2.63 16.56
CA THR A 215 13.60 3.71 16.10
C THR A 215 13.38 4.78 17.16
N PHE A 216 13.42 4.42 18.44
CA PHE A 216 13.43 5.37 19.57
C PHE A 216 14.68 6.24 19.51
N ARG A 217 15.83 5.64 19.18
CA ARG A 217 17.09 6.37 18.97
C ARG A 217 17.09 7.20 17.68
N SER A 218 16.48 6.70 16.59
CA SER A 218 16.33 7.49 15.35
C SER A 218 15.25 8.57 15.42
N ALA A 219 14.25 8.42 16.30
CA ALA A 219 13.31 9.49 16.64
C ALA A 219 14.03 10.59 17.44
N GLY A 220 14.98 10.20 18.30
CA GLY A 220 16.01 11.10 18.84
C GLY A 220 16.78 11.81 17.74
N VAL A 221 17.19 11.11 16.66
CA VAL A 221 17.83 11.70 15.47
C VAL A 221 16.91 12.66 14.70
N LEU A 222 15.59 12.44 14.63
CA LEU A 222 14.65 13.40 14.05
C LEU A 222 14.48 14.63 14.95
N GLY A 223 14.52 14.46 16.27
CA GLY A 223 14.58 15.57 17.24
C GLY A 223 15.92 16.33 17.20
N GLU A 224 17.02 15.62 16.96
CA GLU A 224 18.38 16.17 16.82
C GLU A 224 18.65 16.79 15.44
N ALA A 225 17.97 16.33 14.39
CA ALA A 225 17.95 16.96 13.08
C ALA A 225 17.20 18.31 13.11
N ALA A 226 16.38 18.57 14.13
CA ALA A 226 15.87 19.91 14.42
C ALA A 226 16.92 20.80 15.15
N GLY A 227 18.01 20.21 15.68
CA GLY A 227 19.06 20.90 16.44
C GLY A 227 20.49 20.83 15.86
N GLY A 228 20.68 20.31 14.64
CA GLY A 228 21.97 20.30 13.94
C GLY A 228 22.97 19.21 14.35
N VAL A 229 22.54 18.15 15.05
CA VAL A 229 23.41 17.03 15.45
C VAL A 229 23.45 15.93 14.37
N SER A 230 24.57 15.21 14.27
CA SER A 230 24.87 14.25 13.20
C SER A 230 23.97 13.01 13.21
N TRP A 231 23.03 12.93 12.25
CA TRP A 231 22.19 11.75 11.94
C TRP A 231 22.99 10.48 11.57
N ALA A 232 24.30 10.63 11.39
CA ALA A 232 25.25 9.57 11.09
C ALA A 232 25.18 8.39 12.09
N GLY A 233 25.00 8.65 13.39
CA GLY A 233 24.92 7.59 14.40
C GLY A 233 23.75 6.63 14.18
N GLY A 234 22.55 7.17 13.90
CA GLY A 234 21.37 6.37 13.57
C GLY A 234 21.51 5.61 12.25
N ALA A 235 22.07 6.25 11.23
CA ALA A 235 22.34 5.62 9.94
C ALA A 235 23.34 4.45 10.06
N ILE A 236 24.43 4.61 10.82
CA ILE A 236 25.41 3.54 11.06
C ILE A 236 24.76 2.35 11.75
N MET A 237 23.92 2.57 12.78
CA MET A 237 23.21 1.47 13.45
C MET A 237 22.24 0.75 12.51
N LEU A 238 21.53 1.47 11.64
CA LEU A 238 20.65 0.86 10.64
C LEU A 238 21.43 0.05 9.61
N VAL A 239 22.58 0.54 9.15
CA VAL A 239 23.48 -0.23 8.26
C VAL A 239 23.99 -1.49 8.95
N ALA A 240 24.38 -1.40 10.23
CA ALA A 240 24.77 -2.56 11.03
C ALA A 240 23.60 -3.57 11.16
N LEU A 241 22.38 -3.09 11.39
CA LEU A 241 21.18 -3.94 11.45
C LEU A 241 20.88 -4.63 10.12
N VAL A 242 21.04 -3.93 8.99
CA VAL A 242 20.95 -4.52 7.66
C VAL A 242 22.01 -5.63 7.51
N GLY A 243 23.25 -5.39 7.95
CA GLY A 243 24.30 -6.41 7.99
C GLY A 243 23.91 -7.64 8.82
N VAL A 244 23.41 -7.44 10.04
CA VAL A 244 22.92 -8.51 10.92
C VAL A 244 21.77 -9.27 10.26
N GLY A 245 20.83 -8.57 9.62
CA GLY A 245 19.72 -9.19 8.89
C GLY A 245 20.18 -10.07 7.73
N ILE A 246 21.18 -9.62 6.96
CA ILE A 246 21.81 -10.42 5.89
C ILE A 246 22.45 -11.68 6.47
N VAL A 247 23.21 -11.56 7.56
CA VAL A 247 23.82 -12.72 8.24
C VAL A 247 22.76 -13.68 8.75
N ALA A 248 21.69 -13.17 9.38
CA ALA A 248 20.59 -13.99 9.88
C ALA A 248 19.90 -14.78 8.74
N ILE A 249 19.72 -14.15 7.57
CA ILE A 249 19.20 -14.82 6.37
C ILE A 249 20.16 -15.89 5.89
N LEU A 250 21.45 -15.60 5.80
CA LEU A 250 22.47 -16.57 5.38
C LEU A 250 22.49 -17.80 6.29
N VAL A 251 22.44 -17.59 7.62
CA VAL A 251 22.39 -18.66 8.63
C VAL A 251 21.06 -19.43 8.57
N SER A 252 19.94 -18.76 8.32
CA SER A 252 18.63 -19.42 8.24
C SER A 252 18.47 -20.22 6.94
N ALA A 253 19.08 -19.74 5.85
CA ALA A 253 18.98 -20.37 4.53
C ALA A 253 19.85 -21.62 4.37
N THR A 254 20.85 -21.86 5.25
CA THR A 254 21.79 -22.98 5.12
C THR A 254 21.11 -24.36 5.12
N HIS A 255 20.00 -24.49 5.84
CA HIS A 255 19.22 -25.73 5.97
C HIS A 255 17.75 -25.48 5.64
N MET A 256 17.50 -24.65 4.62
CA MET A 256 16.15 -24.39 4.13
C MET A 256 15.62 -25.65 3.43
N ASP A 257 14.50 -26.18 3.90
CA ASP A 257 13.78 -27.28 3.24
C ASP A 257 13.16 -26.79 1.93
N MET A 258 13.80 -27.15 0.80
CA MET A 258 13.35 -26.76 -0.52
C MET A 258 12.03 -27.41 -0.93
N VAL A 259 11.67 -28.56 -0.37
CA VAL A 259 10.39 -29.23 -0.66
C VAL A 259 9.25 -28.39 -0.09
N ALA A 260 9.36 -27.98 1.18
CA ALA A 260 8.40 -27.06 1.80
C ALA A 260 8.29 -25.72 1.03
N VAL A 261 9.42 -25.16 0.54
CA VAL A 261 9.40 -23.95 -0.29
C VAL A 261 8.63 -24.16 -1.60
N ILE A 262 8.80 -25.30 -2.26
CA ILE A 262 8.11 -25.63 -3.51
C ILE A 262 6.60 -25.76 -3.26
N GLU A 263 6.18 -26.52 -2.24
CA GLU A 263 4.77 -26.70 -1.89
C GLU A 263 4.09 -25.36 -1.55
N GLU A 264 4.73 -24.54 -0.71
CA GLU A 264 4.20 -23.22 -0.33
C GLU A 264 4.27 -22.18 -1.47
N SER A 265 5.04 -22.46 -2.53
CA SER A 265 5.11 -21.66 -3.75
C SER A 265 4.13 -22.11 -4.84
N ALA A 266 3.47 -23.26 -4.70
CA ALA A 266 2.63 -23.84 -5.75
C ALA A 266 1.50 -22.88 -6.21
N LEU A 267 0.83 -22.20 -5.27
CA LEU A 267 -0.18 -21.19 -5.62
C LEU A 267 0.44 -20.03 -6.39
N PHE A 268 1.61 -19.53 -5.98
CA PHE A 268 2.30 -18.44 -6.68
C PHE A 268 2.70 -18.87 -8.10
N ALA A 269 3.26 -20.07 -8.25
CA ALA A 269 3.64 -20.63 -9.54
C ALA A 269 2.43 -20.73 -10.49
N GLN A 270 1.29 -21.24 -10.00
CA GLN A 270 0.05 -21.29 -10.77
C GLN A 270 -0.42 -19.91 -11.23
N LEU A 271 -0.35 -18.90 -10.37
CA LEU A 271 -0.76 -17.53 -10.73
C LEU A 271 0.15 -16.86 -11.76
N GLN A 272 1.44 -17.21 -11.80
CA GLN A 272 2.37 -16.65 -12.79
C GLN A 272 2.11 -17.18 -14.20
N VAL A 273 1.64 -18.43 -14.35
CA VAL A 273 1.27 -19.01 -15.65
C VAL A 273 0.18 -18.20 -16.34
N PHE A 274 -0.79 -17.70 -15.58
CA PHE A 274 -1.90 -16.92 -16.13
C PHE A 274 -1.56 -15.44 -16.36
N ARG A 275 -0.39 -14.95 -15.96
CA ARG A 275 -0.05 -13.53 -16.05
C ARG A 275 -0.15 -12.92 -17.46
N PRO A 276 0.18 -13.64 -18.57
CA PRO A 276 -0.04 -13.12 -19.91
C PRO A 276 -1.51 -12.78 -20.21
N LEU A 277 -2.48 -13.49 -19.61
CA LEU A 277 -3.91 -13.15 -19.75
C LEU A 277 -4.24 -11.77 -19.21
N GLN A 278 -3.45 -11.20 -18.29
CA GLN A 278 -3.67 -9.85 -17.79
C GLN A 278 -3.71 -8.79 -18.92
N VAL A 279 -3.03 -9.04 -20.03
CA VAL A 279 -2.95 -8.15 -21.18
C VAL A 279 -4.13 -8.34 -22.13
N TYR A 280 -4.49 -9.60 -22.41
CA TYR A 280 -5.52 -9.96 -23.38
C TYR A 280 -6.94 -9.91 -22.81
N ASP A 281 -7.10 -10.41 -21.59
CA ASP A 281 -8.37 -10.43 -20.85
C ASP A 281 -8.11 -10.23 -19.34
N PRO A 282 -8.02 -8.96 -18.89
CA PRO A 282 -7.76 -8.66 -17.49
C PRO A 282 -8.89 -9.14 -16.57
N ALA A 283 -10.12 -9.27 -17.07
CA ALA A 283 -11.27 -9.73 -16.30
C ALA A 283 -11.16 -11.24 -16.03
N ALA A 284 -10.90 -12.05 -17.07
CA ALA A 284 -10.69 -13.49 -16.91
C ALA A 284 -9.47 -13.79 -16.03
N TYR A 285 -8.37 -13.02 -16.18
CA TYR A 285 -7.20 -13.15 -15.29
C TYR A 285 -7.58 -12.91 -13.83
N ALA A 286 -8.29 -11.81 -13.53
CA ALA A 286 -8.71 -11.47 -12.18
C ALA A 286 -9.61 -12.58 -11.57
N ASP A 287 -10.49 -13.15 -12.38
CA ASP A 287 -11.40 -14.23 -11.97
C ASP A 287 -10.67 -15.55 -11.68
N ILE A 288 -9.73 -15.97 -12.53
CA ILE A 288 -8.91 -17.17 -12.31
C ILE A 288 -8.07 -17.00 -11.04
N VAL A 289 -7.42 -15.84 -10.89
CA VAL A 289 -6.62 -15.51 -9.70
C VAL A 289 -7.48 -15.57 -8.44
N ARG A 290 -8.69 -15.00 -8.50
CA ARG A 290 -9.66 -15.03 -7.41
C ARG A 290 -10.04 -16.47 -7.06
N ARG A 291 -10.44 -17.31 -8.03
CA ARG A 291 -10.85 -18.70 -7.80
C ARG A 291 -9.73 -19.54 -7.19
N LYS A 292 -8.51 -19.43 -7.71
CA LYS A 292 -7.32 -20.14 -7.18
C LYS A 292 -6.96 -19.68 -5.77
N ARG A 293 -7.05 -18.37 -5.50
CA ARG A 293 -6.85 -17.84 -4.14
C ARG A 293 -7.95 -18.25 -3.18
N LEU A 294 -9.18 -18.48 -3.65
CA LEU A 294 -10.30 -18.96 -2.83
C LEU A 294 -10.15 -20.45 -2.52
N SER A 295 -9.79 -21.28 -3.51
CA SER A 295 -9.61 -22.73 -3.33
C SER A 295 -8.46 -23.09 -2.40
N ALA A 296 -7.43 -22.25 -2.34
CA ALA A 296 -6.32 -22.42 -1.41
C ALA A 296 -6.65 -22.01 0.04
N ARG A 297 -7.84 -21.47 0.32
CA ARG A 297 -8.20 -21.00 1.67
C ARG A 297 -8.66 -22.17 2.53
N ARG A 298 -8.18 -22.18 3.76
CA ARG A 298 -8.75 -23.01 4.82
C ARG A 298 -9.84 -22.20 5.54
N PRO A 299 -11.02 -22.78 5.80
CA PRO A 299 -12.05 -22.10 6.58
C PRO A 299 -11.49 -21.81 7.97
N ARG A 300 -11.57 -20.54 8.35
CA ARG A 300 -11.08 -20.03 9.62
C ARG A 300 -12.18 -19.15 10.19
N TRP A 301 -12.58 -19.45 11.44
CA TRP A 301 -13.54 -18.69 12.23
C TRP A 301 -14.98 -18.87 11.73
N GLN A 302 -15.94 -18.85 12.64
CA GLN A 302 -17.36 -19.04 12.33
C GLN A 302 -18.04 -17.70 12.06
N MET A 303 -19.18 -17.75 11.37
CA MET A 303 -20.01 -16.56 11.16
C MET A 303 -20.66 -16.14 12.47
N LEU A 304 -20.59 -14.86 12.82
CA LEU A 304 -21.35 -14.35 13.96
C LEU A 304 -22.85 -14.53 13.65
N PRO A 305 -23.63 -15.08 14.60
CA PRO A 305 -25.05 -15.27 14.41
C PRO A 305 -25.74 -13.91 14.24
N GLY A 306 -26.59 -13.79 13.22
CA GLY A 306 -27.33 -12.57 12.94
C GLY A 306 -28.27 -12.75 11.76
N SER A 307 -29.37 -11.98 11.74
CA SER A 307 -30.37 -11.97 10.67
C SER A 307 -30.47 -10.58 10.02
N GLY A 308 -31.00 -10.51 8.79
CA GLY A 308 -31.20 -9.24 8.08
C GLY A 308 -29.89 -8.49 7.79
N SER A 309 -29.84 -7.18 8.08
CA SER A 309 -28.64 -6.35 7.85
C SER A 309 -27.46 -6.71 8.73
N LEU A 310 -27.70 -7.28 9.92
CA LEU A 310 -26.62 -7.75 10.79
C LEU A 310 -25.87 -8.94 10.16
N ALA A 311 -26.54 -9.74 9.34
CA ALA A 311 -25.89 -10.82 8.59
C ALA A 311 -24.95 -10.27 7.51
N LEU A 312 -25.30 -9.16 6.85
CA LEU A 312 -24.43 -8.48 5.88
C LEU A 312 -23.18 -7.92 6.58
N LEU A 313 -23.37 -7.22 7.70
CA LEU A 313 -22.28 -6.64 8.47
C LEU A 313 -21.35 -7.75 9.03
N SER A 314 -21.90 -8.81 9.61
CA SER A 314 -21.10 -9.91 10.15
C SER A 314 -20.29 -10.61 9.06
N ARG A 315 -20.89 -10.82 7.88
CA ARG A 315 -20.20 -11.34 6.69
C ARG A 315 -19.08 -10.40 6.24
N ALA A 316 -19.33 -9.10 6.18
CA ALA A 316 -18.35 -8.11 5.78
C ALA A 316 -17.14 -8.10 6.75
N CYS A 317 -17.40 -8.04 8.06
CA CYS A 317 -16.38 -8.11 9.10
C CYS A 317 -15.52 -9.38 8.97
N ILE A 318 -16.14 -10.54 8.79
CA ILE A 318 -15.41 -11.81 8.66
C ILE A 318 -14.62 -11.88 7.37
N SER A 319 -15.14 -11.33 6.27
CA SER A 319 -14.42 -11.26 5.01
C SER A 319 -13.11 -10.48 5.15
N HIS A 320 -13.17 -9.35 5.87
CA HIS A 320 -12.00 -8.52 6.17
C HIS A 320 -11.05 -9.16 7.18
N ILE A 321 -11.53 -9.80 8.25
CA ILE A 321 -10.69 -10.53 9.21
C ILE A 321 -9.94 -11.67 8.53
N ARG A 322 -10.61 -12.41 7.61
CA ARG A 322 -9.99 -13.47 6.82
C ARG A 322 -9.00 -12.95 5.79
N GLN A 323 -9.10 -11.68 5.40
CA GLN A 323 -8.23 -11.03 4.43
C GLN A 323 -7.67 -9.73 5.00
N PRO A 324 -6.72 -9.77 5.95
CA PRO A 324 -6.19 -8.56 6.56
C PRO A 324 -5.56 -7.59 5.53
N GLY A 325 -5.10 -8.11 4.38
CA GLY A 325 -4.65 -7.27 3.26
C GLY A 325 -5.72 -6.32 2.73
N SER A 326 -7.01 -6.68 2.84
CA SER A 326 -8.14 -5.82 2.47
C SER A 326 -8.34 -4.63 3.42
N LEU A 327 -7.76 -4.67 4.62
CA LEU A 327 -7.82 -3.57 5.60
C LEU A 327 -6.66 -2.58 5.47
N VAL A 328 -5.59 -2.96 4.77
CA VAL A 328 -4.42 -2.09 4.54
C VAL A 328 -4.80 -0.89 3.67
N MET A 329 -5.58 -1.09 2.60
CA MET A 329 -6.00 0.03 1.75
C MET A 329 -6.93 1.02 2.47
N PRO A 330 -8.01 0.59 3.17
CA PRO A 330 -8.80 1.48 4.01
C PRO A 330 -7.96 2.31 4.98
N LEU A 331 -6.95 1.68 5.62
CA LEU A 331 -6.04 2.37 6.52
C LEU A 331 -5.20 3.44 5.77
N ILE A 332 -4.65 3.13 4.59
CA ILE A 332 -3.88 4.10 3.80
C ILE A 332 -4.77 5.26 3.34
N TRP A 333 -5.99 4.95 2.89
CA TRP A 333 -6.95 5.97 2.50
C TRP A 333 -7.30 6.90 3.66
N GLY A 334 -7.64 6.35 4.83
CA GLY A 334 -8.00 7.17 5.99
C GLY A 334 -6.82 7.84 6.69
N ALA A 335 -5.66 7.20 6.80
CA ALA A 335 -4.52 7.77 7.51
C ALA A 335 -3.71 8.77 6.68
N ALA A 336 -3.70 8.64 5.34
CA ALA A 336 -2.85 9.44 4.48
C ALA A 336 -3.63 10.21 3.41
N ILE A 337 -4.37 9.50 2.56
CA ILE A 337 -4.95 10.11 1.35
C ILE A 337 -6.05 11.12 1.70
N LEU A 338 -7.04 10.73 2.51
CA LEU A 338 -8.19 11.58 2.81
C LEU A 338 -7.82 12.83 3.62
N PRO A 339 -7.00 12.74 4.70
CA PRO A 339 -6.55 13.94 5.42
C PRO A 339 -5.72 14.88 4.55
N TYR A 340 -4.87 14.33 3.68
CA TYR A 340 -4.09 15.11 2.71
C TYR A 340 -5.01 15.87 1.76
N VAL A 341 -5.93 15.17 1.11
CA VAL A 341 -6.88 15.75 0.16
C VAL A 341 -7.82 16.77 0.82
N ALA A 342 -8.32 16.48 2.02
CA ALA A 342 -9.20 17.37 2.77
C ALA A 342 -8.47 18.64 3.24
N GLY A 343 -7.21 18.50 3.71
CA GLY A 343 -6.37 19.64 4.08
C GLY A 343 -6.13 20.58 2.89
N PHE A 344 -5.83 20.00 1.73
CA PHE A 344 -5.65 20.74 0.48
C PHE A 344 -6.92 21.39 -0.06
N ALA A 345 -8.09 20.79 0.18
CA ALA A 345 -9.34 21.36 -0.25
C ALA A 345 -9.71 22.62 0.57
N ILE A 346 -9.33 22.69 1.84
CA ILE A 346 -9.74 23.76 2.76
C ILE A 346 -8.79 24.96 2.70
N ALA A 347 -7.52 24.75 2.39
CA ALA A 347 -6.53 25.82 2.32
C ALA A 347 -6.38 26.35 0.89
N PRO A 348 -6.34 27.69 0.69
CA PRO A 348 -6.14 28.26 -0.63
C PRO A 348 -4.72 27.99 -1.13
N HIS A 349 -4.63 27.27 -2.24
CA HIS A 349 -3.35 26.96 -2.87
C HIS A 349 -3.33 27.38 -4.35
N ARG A 350 -2.12 27.49 -4.92
CA ARG A 350 -1.95 27.70 -6.35
C ARG A 350 -2.58 26.53 -7.11
N PHE A 351 -3.16 26.79 -8.29
CA PHE A 351 -3.86 25.78 -9.09
C PHE A 351 -3.09 24.45 -9.25
N LEU A 352 -1.78 24.53 -9.50
CA LEU A 352 -0.92 23.35 -9.67
C LEU A 352 -0.77 22.51 -8.39
N ALA A 353 -0.97 23.09 -7.21
CA ALA A 353 -0.83 22.39 -5.93
C ALA A 353 -1.98 21.40 -5.68
N TYR A 354 -3.15 21.59 -6.32
CA TYR A 354 -4.26 20.64 -6.24
C TYR A 354 -3.98 19.34 -7.02
N PHE A 355 -3.06 19.37 -8.00
CA PHE A 355 -2.88 18.27 -8.94
C PHE A 355 -2.48 16.94 -8.26
N PRO A 356 -1.52 16.87 -7.31
CA PRO A 356 -1.22 15.61 -6.62
C PRO A 356 -2.39 15.07 -5.82
N ALA A 357 -3.16 15.95 -5.15
CA ALA A 357 -4.33 15.56 -4.36
C ALA A 357 -5.44 14.98 -5.26
N VAL A 358 -5.74 15.64 -6.39
CA VAL A 358 -6.67 15.10 -7.40
C VAL A 358 -6.15 13.79 -7.97
N PHE A 359 -4.88 13.72 -8.36
CA PHE A 359 -4.31 12.52 -8.97
C PHE A 359 -4.37 11.31 -8.04
N VAL A 360 -3.97 11.44 -6.78
CA VAL A 360 -4.02 10.35 -5.81
C VAL A 360 -5.47 9.94 -5.50
N PHE A 361 -6.41 10.89 -5.45
CA PHE A 361 -7.83 10.59 -5.22
C PHE A 361 -8.46 9.84 -6.41
N VAL A 362 -8.11 10.19 -7.65
CA VAL A 362 -8.70 9.63 -8.88
C VAL A 362 -8.02 8.33 -9.31
N VAL A 363 -6.69 8.25 -9.20
CA VAL A 363 -5.89 7.10 -9.68
C VAL A 363 -5.57 6.11 -8.53
N GLY A 364 -5.75 6.54 -7.29
CA GLY A 364 -5.45 5.74 -6.10
C GLY A 364 -6.13 4.36 -6.07
N PRO A 365 -5.59 3.39 -5.33
CA PRO A 365 -6.12 2.02 -5.29
C PRO A 365 -7.45 1.96 -4.50
N TYR A 366 -8.57 2.19 -5.18
CA TYR A 366 -9.91 2.22 -4.56
C TYR A 366 -10.64 0.86 -4.60
N ARG A 367 -10.29 -0.04 -5.54
CA ARG A 367 -11.02 -1.30 -5.77
C ARG A 367 -11.12 -2.22 -4.54
N GLN A 368 -10.17 -2.13 -3.62
CA GLN A 368 -10.17 -2.93 -2.39
C GLN A 368 -11.14 -2.39 -1.32
N LEU A 369 -11.57 -1.12 -1.43
CA LEU A 369 -12.53 -0.50 -0.51
C LEU A 369 -13.92 -1.15 -0.62
N LEU A 370 -14.26 -1.64 -1.82
CA LEU A 370 -15.52 -2.33 -2.11
C LEU A 370 -15.33 -3.84 -2.25
N HIS A 371 -14.39 -4.43 -1.53
CA HIS A 371 -14.09 -5.86 -1.70
C HIS A 371 -15.31 -6.76 -1.52
N VAL A 372 -16.15 -6.50 -0.51
CA VAL A 372 -17.32 -7.32 -0.18
C VAL A 372 -18.48 -7.01 -1.14
N PHE A 373 -18.84 -5.73 -1.27
CA PHE A 373 -19.88 -5.28 -2.20
C PHE A 373 -19.61 -5.73 -3.65
N GLY A 374 -18.36 -5.61 -4.10
CA GLY A 374 -17.98 -6.04 -5.44
C GLY A 374 -18.19 -7.54 -5.68
N GLN A 375 -18.05 -8.38 -4.66
CA GLN A 375 -18.30 -9.82 -4.82
C GLN A 375 -19.76 -10.15 -5.09
N ASP A 376 -20.68 -9.33 -4.59
CA ASP A 376 -22.12 -9.47 -4.79
C ASP A 376 -22.56 -8.83 -6.09
N ALA A 377 -22.06 -7.63 -6.39
CA ALA A 377 -22.38 -6.92 -7.63
C ALA A 377 -21.86 -7.67 -8.88
N ASP A 378 -20.71 -8.34 -8.80
CA ASP A 378 -20.14 -9.10 -9.92
C ASP A 378 -20.91 -10.41 -10.24
N ARG A 379 -21.96 -10.75 -9.47
CA ARG A 379 -22.73 -11.98 -9.64
C ARG A 379 -24.23 -11.67 -9.71
N PRO A 380 -24.77 -11.36 -10.89
CA PRO A 380 -26.18 -10.95 -11.06
C PRO A 380 -27.17 -11.95 -10.46
N SER A 381 -26.93 -13.25 -10.66
CA SER A 381 -27.80 -14.30 -10.12
C SER A 381 -27.82 -14.38 -8.59
N LEU A 382 -26.74 -14.01 -7.90
CA LEU A 382 -26.74 -13.92 -6.44
C LEU A 382 -27.34 -12.60 -5.97
N ARG A 383 -27.16 -11.53 -6.75
CA ARG A 383 -27.68 -10.20 -6.43
C ARG A 383 -29.21 -10.18 -6.40
N GLU A 384 -29.86 -10.87 -7.34
CA GLU A 384 -31.32 -11.03 -7.42
C GLU A 384 -31.91 -11.77 -6.22
N MET A 385 -31.14 -12.68 -5.60
CA MET A 385 -31.57 -13.44 -4.42
C MET A 385 -31.48 -12.63 -3.12
N LEU A 386 -30.80 -11.47 -3.12
CA LEU A 386 -30.59 -10.66 -1.92
C LEU A 386 -31.76 -9.67 -1.72
N PRO A 387 -32.52 -9.74 -0.61
CA PRO A 387 -33.70 -8.90 -0.37
C PRO A 387 -33.38 -7.45 0.02
N PHE A 388 -32.21 -6.95 -0.34
CA PHE A 388 -31.70 -5.63 0.06
C PHE A 388 -31.55 -4.70 -1.14
N GLY A 389 -31.92 -3.43 -0.99
CA GLY A 389 -31.65 -2.39 -1.99
C GLY A 389 -30.17 -2.03 -2.08
N ASN A 390 -29.75 -1.43 -3.22
CA ASN A 390 -28.35 -1.14 -3.53
C ASN A 390 -27.66 -0.28 -2.46
N VAL A 391 -28.29 0.80 -1.99
CA VAL A 391 -27.72 1.68 -0.95
C VAL A 391 -27.48 0.93 0.35
N ARG A 392 -28.45 0.12 0.79
CA ARG A 392 -28.33 -0.65 2.03
C ARG A 392 -27.22 -1.71 1.91
N LEU A 393 -27.09 -2.35 0.75
CA LEU A 393 -26.02 -3.30 0.48
C LEU A 393 -24.64 -2.63 0.54
N VAL A 394 -24.45 -1.53 -0.20
CA VAL A 394 -23.19 -0.76 -0.23
C VAL A 394 -22.79 -0.31 1.17
N LEU A 395 -23.74 0.27 1.92
CA LEU A 395 -23.47 0.82 3.25
C LEU A 395 -23.06 -0.27 4.24
N MET A 396 -23.78 -1.40 4.26
CA MET A 396 -23.51 -2.48 5.22
C MET A 396 -22.24 -3.26 4.89
N ASP A 397 -21.98 -3.52 3.60
CA ASP A 397 -20.77 -4.22 3.17
C ASP A 397 -19.50 -3.36 3.32
N SER A 398 -19.64 -2.03 3.21
CA SER A 398 -18.53 -1.08 3.31
C SER A 398 -18.38 -0.47 4.71
N ALA A 399 -19.31 -0.73 5.63
CA ALA A 399 -19.28 -0.22 7.01
C ALA A 399 -17.94 -0.46 7.74
N PRO A 400 -17.33 -1.67 7.74
CA PRO A 400 -16.04 -1.86 8.41
C PRO A 400 -14.91 -1.06 7.77
N VAL A 401 -14.95 -0.90 6.44
CA VAL A 401 -13.98 -0.09 5.68
C VAL A 401 -14.14 1.39 6.03
N LEU A 402 -15.36 1.91 6.00
CA LEU A 402 -15.67 3.30 6.35
C LEU A 402 -15.33 3.60 7.81
N ALA A 403 -15.60 2.69 8.74
CA ALA A 403 -15.24 2.85 10.14
C ALA A 403 -13.72 2.97 10.33
N ILE A 404 -12.94 2.13 9.66
CA ILE A 404 -11.46 2.19 9.71
C ILE A 404 -10.95 3.48 9.06
N MET A 405 -11.49 3.85 7.89
CA MET A 405 -11.13 5.09 7.20
C MET A 405 -11.44 6.33 8.07
N ALA A 406 -12.62 6.38 8.67
CA ALA A 406 -13.04 7.48 9.54
C ALA A 406 -12.18 7.54 10.82
N ALA A 407 -12.01 6.40 11.53
CA ALA A 407 -11.20 6.36 12.74
C ALA A 407 -9.74 6.74 12.49
N SER A 408 -9.14 6.26 11.40
CA SER A 408 -7.77 6.63 11.04
C SER A 408 -7.65 8.08 10.57
N SER A 409 -8.62 8.61 9.82
CA SER A 409 -8.63 10.03 9.43
C SER A 409 -8.75 10.94 10.63
N ILE A 410 -9.72 10.68 11.52
CA ILE A 410 -9.94 11.47 12.73
C ILE A 410 -8.71 11.39 13.64
N GLY A 411 -8.14 10.19 13.81
CA GLY A 411 -6.93 10.01 14.62
C GLY A 411 -5.74 10.81 14.09
N VAL A 412 -5.48 10.76 12.77
CA VAL A 412 -4.38 11.52 12.16
C VAL A 412 -4.62 13.02 12.24
N VAL A 413 -5.83 13.49 11.94
CA VAL A 413 -6.16 14.92 12.00
C VAL A 413 -6.09 15.44 13.45
N ALA A 414 -6.57 14.68 14.43
CA ALA A 414 -6.49 15.04 15.84
C ALA A 414 -5.04 15.14 16.32
N VAL A 415 -4.16 14.25 15.86
CA VAL A 415 -2.72 14.30 16.20
C VAL A 415 -2.03 15.48 15.52
N LEU A 416 -2.35 15.77 14.24
CA LEU A 416 -1.68 16.83 13.48
C LEU A 416 -2.18 18.24 13.79
N ARG A 417 -3.48 18.42 14.02
CA ARG A 417 -4.13 19.74 14.14
C ARG A 417 -4.82 19.97 15.49
N GLY A 418 -4.79 18.99 16.38
CA GLY A 418 -5.49 19.06 17.67
C GLY A 418 -7.01 19.21 17.51
N GLY A 419 -7.67 19.67 18.57
CA GLY A 419 -9.11 19.98 18.58
C GLY A 419 -9.47 21.35 18.02
N THR A 420 -8.70 21.90 17.07
CA THR A 420 -8.97 23.21 16.47
C THR A 420 -10.19 23.14 15.53
N ASP A 421 -10.89 24.26 15.33
CA ASP A 421 -12.04 24.33 14.42
C ASP A 421 -11.67 23.93 12.98
N ALA A 422 -10.48 24.33 12.53
CA ALA A 422 -9.93 23.90 11.24
C ALA A 422 -9.65 22.39 11.20
N GLY A 423 -9.15 21.81 12.30
CA GLY A 423 -8.98 20.37 12.45
C GLY A 423 -10.30 19.60 12.36
N LEU A 424 -11.34 20.09 13.05
CA LEU A 424 -12.68 19.49 12.99
C LEU A 424 -13.26 19.52 11.58
N ALA A 425 -13.10 20.64 10.86
CA ALA A 425 -13.54 20.74 9.47
C ALA A 425 -12.81 19.75 8.56
N VAL A 426 -11.50 19.59 8.71
CA VAL A 426 -10.68 18.65 7.92
C VAL A 426 -11.06 17.21 8.24
N ALA A 427 -11.31 16.88 9.51
CA ALA A 427 -11.77 15.56 9.91
C ALA A 427 -13.16 15.24 9.32
N ALA A 428 -14.10 16.17 9.44
CA ALA A 428 -15.44 16.03 8.86
C ALA A 428 -15.38 15.86 7.33
N LEU A 429 -14.60 16.69 6.65
CA LEU A 429 -14.40 16.60 5.21
C LEU A 429 -13.74 15.28 4.79
N SER A 430 -12.77 14.79 5.56
CA SER A 430 -12.11 13.50 5.31
C SER A 430 -13.11 12.34 5.38
N VAL A 431 -14.00 12.35 6.38
CA VAL A 431 -15.07 11.34 6.51
C VAL A 431 -16.03 11.41 5.33
N LEU A 432 -16.48 12.61 4.95
CA LEU A 432 -17.37 12.81 3.80
C LEU A 432 -16.73 12.35 2.49
N LEU A 433 -15.46 12.71 2.25
CA LEU A 433 -14.70 12.24 1.09
C LEU A 433 -14.52 10.72 1.11
N GLY A 434 -14.33 10.11 2.28
CA GLY A 434 -14.28 8.65 2.42
C GLY A 434 -15.58 7.97 1.99
N VAL A 435 -16.73 8.51 2.39
CA VAL A 435 -18.05 8.04 1.92
C VAL A 435 -18.20 8.26 0.42
N ALA A 436 -17.78 9.43 -0.09
CA ALA A 436 -17.87 9.75 -1.51
C ALA A 436 -17.04 8.79 -2.38
N VAL A 437 -15.80 8.45 -1.97
CA VAL A 437 -14.95 7.46 -2.69
C VAL A 437 -15.64 6.11 -2.78
N VAL A 438 -16.23 5.63 -1.68
CA VAL A 438 -16.95 4.35 -1.65
C VAL A 438 -18.17 4.38 -2.58
N LEU A 439 -18.93 5.47 -2.61
CA LEU A 439 -20.08 5.61 -3.51
C LEU A 439 -19.67 5.75 -4.98
N CYS A 440 -18.65 6.55 -5.30
CA CYS A 440 -18.06 6.64 -6.65
C CYS A 440 -17.61 5.27 -7.14
N ALA A 441 -16.94 4.50 -6.28
CA ALA A 441 -16.48 3.17 -6.64
C ALA A 441 -17.66 2.17 -6.80
N ALA A 442 -18.78 2.39 -6.12
CA ALA A 442 -19.96 1.54 -6.23
C ALA A 442 -20.66 1.77 -7.57
N LEU A 443 -20.69 3.01 -8.06
CA LEU A 443 -21.26 3.36 -9.37
C LEU A 443 -20.52 2.72 -10.55
N GLU A 444 -19.22 2.39 -10.40
CA GLU A 444 -18.49 1.64 -11.44
C GLU A 444 -19.03 0.21 -11.62
N ARG A 445 -19.74 -0.32 -10.62
CA ARG A 445 -20.28 -1.69 -10.62
C ARG A 445 -21.79 -1.73 -10.81
N LEU A 446 -22.46 -0.57 -10.84
CA LEU A 446 -23.90 -0.46 -10.93
C LEU A 446 -24.30 0.22 -12.23
N VAL A 447 -25.29 -0.34 -12.92
CA VAL A 447 -25.83 0.25 -14.15
C VAL A 447 -27.03 1.13 -13.77
N THR A 448 -26.93 2.43 -14.04
CA THR A 448 -28.03 3.37 -13.77
C THR A 448 -29.17 3.15 -14.76
N ALA A 449 -30.42 3.45 -14.34
CA ALA A 449 -31.58 3.16 -15.16
C ALA A 449 -31.61 3.87 -16.53
N THR A 450 -30.82 4.93 -16.68
CA THR A 450 -30.73 5.77 -17.87
C THR A 450 -29.53 5.46 -18.76
N MET A 451 -28.50 4.76 -18.26
CA MET A 451 -27.26 4.50 -19.01
C MET A 451 -27.08 3.03 -19.36
N ARG A 452 -26.48 2.75 -20.53
CA ARG A 452 -26.14 1.38 -20.96
C ARG A 452 -24.89 0.82 -20.28
N ASN A 453 -23.98 1.70 -19.86
CA ASN A 453 -22.71 1.34 -19.23
C ASN A 453 -22.62 1.95 -17.83
N PRO A 454 -21.92 1.30 -16.88
CA PRO A 454 -21.68 1.87 -15.57
C PRO A 454 -20.81 3.13 -15.66
N ILE A 455 -20.97 4.02 -14.70
CA ILE A 455 -20.20 5.27 -14.65
C ILE A 455 -18.82 4.95 -14.06
N GLY A 456 -17.76 5.20 -14.82
CA GLY A 456 -16.40 4.91 -14.36
C GLY A 456 -15.99 5.73 -13.13
N TYR A 457 -15.34 5.08 -12.16
CA TYR A 457 -14.84 5.71 -10.93
C TYR A 457 -14.10 7.01 -11.20
N GLY A 458 -13.18 7.00 -12.18
CA GLY A 458 -12.33 8.15 -12.50
C GLY A 458 -13.13 9.41 -12.86
N VAL A 459 -14.28 9.28 -13.53
CA VAL A 459 -15.14 10.42 -13.88
C VAL A 459 -15.83 10.96 -12.62
N THR A 460 -16.50 10.09 -11.87
CA THR A 460 -17.22 10.48 -10.64
C THR A 460 -16.29 11.03 -9.56
N ALA A 461 -15.11 10.44 -9.39
CA ALA A 461 -14.11 10.88 -8.43
C ALA A 461 -13.53 12.24 -8.81
N THR A 462 -13.22 12.46 -10.11
CA THR A 462 -12.73 13.76 -10.60
C THR A 462 -13.76 14.86 -10.38
N ILE A 463 -15.03 14.64 -10.77
CA ILE A 463 -16.09 15.63 -10.58
C ILE A 463 -16.26 15.95 -9.09
N THR A 464 -16.29 14.91 -8.25
CA THR A 464 -16.42 15.06 -6.80
C THR A 464 -15.31 15.92 -6.22
N ILE A 465 -14.04 15.57 -6.51
CA ILE A 465 -12.92 16.27 -5.88
C ILE A 465 -12.74 17.68 -6.41
N VAL A 466 -12.96 17.92 -7.71
CA VAL A 466 -12.88 19.25 -8.31
C VAL A 466 -13.96 20.16 -7.73
N ALA A 467 -15.20 19.67 -7.56
CA ALA A 467 -16.26 20.45 -6.94
C ALA A 467 -15.95 20.81 -5.48
N VAL A 468 -15.44 19.86 -4.69
CA VAL A 468 -15.06 20.10 -3.30
C VAL A 468 -13.88 21.07 -3.18
N MET A 469 -12.85 20.93 -4.02
CA MET A 469 -11.70 21.84 -4.05
C MET A 469 -12.10 23.24 -4.52
N TYR A 470 -12.95 23.36 -5.54
CA TYR A 470 -13.47 24.64 -6.00
C TYR A 470 -14.28 25.34 -4.90
N ALA A 471 -15.14 24.60 -4.21
CA ALA A 471 -15.92 25.08 -3.08
C ALA A 471 -15.05 25.53 -1.90
N GLY A 472 -13.98 24.79 -1.60
CA GLY A 472 -13.05 25.16 -0.53
C GLY A 472 -12.16 26.36 -0.89
N ASN A 473 -11.83 26.56 -2.16
CA ASN A 473 -11.13 27.75 -2.63
C ASN A 473 -11.96 29.05 -2.51
N ALA A 474 -13.28 28.94 -2.29
CA ALA A 474 -14.13 30.09 -1.94
C ALA A 474 -13.85 30.65 -0.52
N GLY A 475 -12.93 30.04 0.24
CA GLY A 475 -12.39 30.58 1.49
C GLY A 475 -13.13 30.15 2.75
N SER A 476 -14.12 29.27 2.66
CA SER A 476 -14.85 28.76 3.82
C SER A 476 -14.82 27.23 3.91
N PRO A 477 -14.28 26.64 5.00
CA PRO A 477 -14.26 25.19 5.20
C PRO A 477 -15.67 24.59 5.26
N MET A 478 -16.65 25.36 5.75
CA MET A 478 -18.04 24.92 5.79
C MET A 478 -18.61 24.72 4.39
N VAL A 479 -18.26 25.57 3.42
CA VAL A 479 -18.73 25.46 2.04
C VAL A 479 -18.20 24.18 1.39
N ALA A 480 -16.94 23.82 1.65
CA ALA A 480 -16.36 22.55 1.20
C ALA A 480 -17.10 21.34 1.81
N CYS A 481 -17.38 21.36 3.12
CA CYS A 481 -18.12 20.29 3.80
C CYS A 481 -19.56 20.16 3.30
N LEU A 482 -20.28 21.27 3.14
CA LEU A 482 -21.66 21.27 2.61
C LEU A 482 -21.70 20.76 1.17
N THR A 483 -20.73 21.15 0.34
CA THR A 483 -20.60 20.66 -1.04
C THR A 483 -20.32 19.16 -1.06
N ALA A 484 -19.39 18.67 -0.22
CA ALA A 484 -19.10 17.24 -0.08
C ALA A 484 -20.34 16.46 0.39
N MET A 485 -21.10 17.00 1.33
CA MET A 485 -22.35 16.39 1.80
C MET A 485 -23.41 16.33 0.69
N ALA A 486 -23.62 17.41 -0.06
CA ALA A 486 -24.53 17.44 -1.20
C ALA A 486 -24.14 16.41 -2.27
N ILE A 487 -22.83 16.26 -2.54
CA ILE A 487 -22.32 15.24 -3.46
C ILE A 487 -22.59 13.84 -2.92
N VAL A 488 -22.32 13.56 -1.63
CA VAL A 488 -22.63 12.26 -1.02
C VAL A 488 -24.10 11.91 -1.14
N VAL A 489 -25.01 12.86 -0.87
CA VAL A 489 -26.46 12.66 -1.05
C VAL A 489 -26.80 12.36 -2.51
N THR A 490 -26.23 13.13 -3.45
CA THR A 490 -26.46 12.93 -4.88
C THR A 490 -25.97 11.56 -5.35
N LEU A 491 -24.77 11.15 -4.94
CA LEU A 491 -24.21 9.84 -5.24
C LEU A 491 -25.06 8.71 -4.63
N ALA A 492 -25.56 8.89 -3.41
CA ALA A 492 -26.44 7.92 -2.76
C ALA A 492 -27.77 7.76 -3.51
N LEU A 493 -28.35 8.85 -4.03
CA LEU A 493 -29.55 8.81 -4.87
C LEU A 493 -29.28 8.13 -6.22
N LEU A 494 -28.11 8.34 -6.81
CA LEU A 494 -27.70 7.64 -8.04
C LEU A 494 -27.53 6.12 -7.80
N VAL A 495 -26.94 5.73 -6.66
CA VAL A 495 -26.83 4.32 -6.26
C VAL A 495 -28.22 3.71 -5.98
N HIS A 496 -29.14 4.49 -5.39
CA HIS A 496 -30.51 4.06 -5.13
C HIS A 496 -31.30 3.79 -6.41
N SER A 497 -31.15 4.67 -7.41
CA SER A 497 -31.85 4.60 -8.70
C SER A 497 -31.18 3.64 -9.71
N ALA A 498 -30.04 3.04 -9.36
CA ALA A 498 -29.41 2.04 -10.20
C ALA A 498 -30.25 0.77 -10.30
N ARG A 499 -30.29 0.17 -11.49
CA ARG A 499 -30.99 -1.09 -11.72
C ARG A 499 -30.28 -2.21 -10.96
N GLN A 500 -31.06 -3.19 -10.51
CA GLN A 500 -30.57 -4.39 -9.83
C GLN A 500 -29.94 -5.35 -10.83
#